data_AF-A0AAD6VZV9-F1
#
_entry.id   AF-A0AAD6VZV9-F1
#
_cell.length_a   1.000
_cell.length_b   1.000
_cell.length_c   1.000
_cell.angle_alpha   90.00
_cell.angle_beta   90.00
_cell.angle_gamma   90.00
#
_symmetry.space_group_name_H-M   'P 1'
#
loop_
_entity.id
_entity.type
_entity.pdbx_description
1 polymer ?
#
loop_
_entity_poly.entity_id
_entity_poly.type
_entity_poly.pdbx_seq_one_letter_code
_entity_poly.pdbx_strand_id
1 'polypeptide(L)'
;MGQPPVPQLAIMDSDEGTNAVNNVIFGCSHRNGNYKDTRFTGVFGLGSGITSVVNQMGSKFSYCIGNIADPDYSYNQLVLSEGISVGETRLVIDPSTFQRTGKERRAIIDSGTAPTWLAENEYRALEREVRNLLDRFLTPFMRESFLCYRGKVGQDLVGFPAVTFHFAEGADLVVDTESMFYQATPNIFCMAVRQASVYGKDFKDFSVIGLMAQQYYNVAYDLNKHKLFFQRIDCELLDE
;
A
#
# COMPACT_ATOMS: atom_id res chain seq x y z
N MET A 1 27.34 -11.73 36.79
CA MET A 1 26.04 -11.65 36.07
C MET A 1 26.29 -10.80 34.84
N GLY A 2 26.18 -11.37 33.65
CA GLY A 2 26.34 -10.61 32.40
C GLY A 2 25.15 -9.69 32.20
N GLN A 3 25.40 -8.47 31.75
CA GLN A 3 24.36 -7.53 31.35
C GLN A 3 23.54 -8.18 30.23
N PRO A 4 22.19 -8.17 30.28
CA PRO A 4 21.38 -8.72 29.20
C PRO A 4 21.72 -7.99 27.89
N PRO A 5 21.76 -8.69 26.75
CA PRO A 5 22.05 -8.06 25.47
C PRO A 5 21.02 -6.94 25.21
N VAL A 6 21.53 -5.74 24.89
CA VAL A 6 20.68 -4.62 24.49
C VAL A 6 20.10 -4.97 23.12
N PRO A 7 18.78 -4.86 22.91
CA PRO A 7 18.19 -5.12 21.62
C PRO A 7 18.78 -4.15 20.58
N GLN A 8 19.27 -4.71 19.48
CA GLN A 8 19.87 -3.96 18.38
C GLN A 8 19.10 -4.30 17.11
N LEU A 9 18.67 -3.28 16.38
CA LEU A 9 18.10 -3.43 15.05
C LEU A 9 19.20 -3.08 14.04
N ALA A 10 19.67 -4.09 13.32
CA ALA A 10 20.59 -3.91 12.20
C ALA A 10 19.77 -3.80 10.92
N ILE A 11 19.95 -2.70 10.20
CA ILE A 11 19.41 -2.53 8.85
C ILE A 11 20.60 -2.58 7.90
N MET A 12 20.50 -3.46 6.91
CA MET A 12 21.48 -3.54 5.83
C MET A 12 21.11 -2.48 4.81
N ASP A 13 22.08 -1.60 4.52
CA ASP A 13 21.97 -0.66 3.41
C ASP A 13 22.21 -1.38 2.08
N SER A 14 21.71 -0.78 0.99
CA SER A 14 22.01 -1.12 -0.40
C SER A 14 23.51 -1.20 -0.69
N ASP A 15 24.33 -0.42 0.02
CA ASP A 15 25.81 -0.39 -0.07
C ASP A 15 26.52 -1.45 0.81
N GLU A 16 25.84 -2.52 1.25
CA GLU A 16 26.33 -3.57 2.18
C GLU A 16 26.81 -3.06 3.56
N GLY A 17 26.67 -1.77 3.84
CA GLY A 17 26.93 -1.17 5.14
C GLY A 17 25.87 -1.59 6.16
N THR A 18 26.29 -2.16 7.30
CA THR A 18 25.37 -2.42 8.42
C THR A 18 25.28 -1.19 9.31
N ASN A 19 24.17 -0.45 9.21
CA ASN A 19 23.87 0.62 10.16
C ASN A 19 23.05 0.03 11.32
N ALA A 20 23.69 -0.08 12.48
CA ALA A 20 23.06 -0.63 13.67
C ALA A 20 22.48 0.50 14.53
N VAL A 21 21.17 0.49 14.72
CA VAL A 21 20.51 1.40 15.66
C VAL A 21 20.37 0.71 17.00
N ASN A 22 20.99 1.33 18.01
CA ASN A 22 20.95 0.84 19.37
C ASN A 22 19.71 1.38 20.10
N ASN A 23 19.24 0.61 21.09
CA ASN A 23 18.16 1.03 21.99
C ASN A 23 16.80 1.26 21.28
N VAL A 24 16.56 0.55 20.18
CA VAL A 24 15.26 0.51 19.51
C VAL A 24 14.26 -0.26 20.38
N ILE A 25 13.15 0.38 20.70
CA ILE A 25 12.02 -0.23 21.41
C ILE A 25 11.18 -0.98 20.37
N PHE A 26 11.11 -2.31 20.51
CA PHE A 26 10.17 -3.15 19.78
C PHE A 26 9.44 -4.11 20.72
N GLY A 27 8.26 -4.57 20.30
CA GLY A 27 7.44 -5.50 21.07
C GLY A 27 7.78 -6.96 20.80
N CYS A 28 7.66 -7.81 21.82
CA CYS A 28 7.71 -9.26 21.66
C CYS A 28 6.31 -9.79 21.36
N SER A 29 6.18 -10.64 20.35
CA SER A 29 4.94 -11.33 20.03
C SER A 29 5.10 -12.84 20.23
N HIS A 30 4.12 -13.46 20.88
CA HIS A 30 4.07 -14.90 21.07
C HIS A 30 3.27 -15.61 19.97
N ARG A 31 2.47 -14.86 19.19
CA ARG A 31 1.70 -15.35 18.04
C ARG A 31 1.56 -14.23 17.01
N ASN A 32 2.21 -14.36 15.87
CA ASN A 32 2.17 -13.37 14.80
C ASN A 32 0.93 -13.54 13.88
N GLY A 33 -0.26 -13.71 14.46
CA GLY A 33 -1.52 -13.88 13.71
C GLY A 33 -1.78 -15.31 13.20
N ASN A 34 -2.78 -15.43 12.33
CA ASN A 34 -3.28 -16.69 11.74
C ASN A 34 -2.72 -16.98 10.33
N TYR A 35 -1.60 -16.36 9.97
CA TYR A 35 -0.98 -16.62 8.68
C TYR A 35 -0.41 -18.04 8.68
N LYS A 36 -0.77 -18.82 7.66
CA LYS A 36 -0.34 -20.23 7.53
C LYS A 36 1.15 -20.37 7.21
N ASP A 37 1.83 -19.25 6.96
CA ASP A 37 3.21 -19.20 6.53
C ASP A 37 4.11 -18.92 7.73
N THR A 38 4.95 -19.88 8.12
CA THR A 38 5.87 -19.75 9.26
C THR A 38 7.10 -18.88 8.94
N ARG A 39 7.12 -18.21 7.78
CA ARG A 39 8.29 -17.48 7.26
C ARG A 39 8.47 -16.05 7.79
N PHE A 40 7.51 -15.50 8.55
CA PHE A 40 7.65 -14.17 9.14
C PHE A 40 7.67 -14.22 10.66
N THR A 41 8.62 -13.50 11.26
CA THR A 41 8.92 -13.53 12.69
C THR A 41 8.31 -12.35 13.46
N GLY A 42 7.67 -11.40 12.76
CA GLY A 42 7.02 -10.24 13.36
C GLY A 42 6.38 -9.31 12.34
N VAL A 43 5.98 -8.12 12.80
CA VAL A 43 5.43 -7.03 11.97
C VAL A 43 6.32 -5.81 12.14
N PHE A 44 6.71 -5.20 11.02
CA PHE A 44 7.47 -3.96 11.02
C PHE A 44 6.51 -2.76 10.88
N GLY A 45 6.16 -2.13 12.00
CA GLY A 45 5.13 -1.07 12.03
C GLY A 45 5.69 0.32 11.69
N LEU A 46 5.21 0.90 10.58
CA LEU A 46 5.59 2.22 10.05
C LEU A 46 4.61 3.35 10.43
N GLY A 47 3.76 3.13 11.43
CA GLY A 47 2.74 4.10 11.86
C GLY A 47 3.33 5.31 12.60
N SER A 48 2.55 6.38 12.78
CA SER A 48 3.02 7.63 13.42
C SER A 48 3.11 7.59 14.96
N GLY A 49 3.04 6.41 15.59
CA GLY A 49 3.10 6.27 17.05
C GLY A 49 4.51 6.53 17.59
N ILE A 50 4.63 7.06 18.81
CA ILE A 50 5.94 7.43 19.40
C ILE A 50 6.90 6.24 19.55
N THR A 51 6.37 5.01 19.66
CA THR A 51 7.13 3.77 19.73
C THR A 51 7.34 3.12 18.36
N SER A 52 6.87 3.71 17.26
CA SER A 52 7.15 3.19 15.93
C SER A 52 8.62 3.38 15.57
N VAL A 53 9.17 2.42 14.81
CA VAL A 53 10.56 2.44 14.37
C VAL A 53 10.86 3.71 13.56
N VAL A 54 9.91 4.22 12.76
CA VAL A 54 10.13 5.46 12.00
C VAL A 54 10.33 6.64 12.94
N ASN A 55 9.51 6.84 13.98
CA ASN A 55 9.74 7.92 14.94
C ASN A 55 11.03 7.75 15.79
N GLN A 56 11.60 6.54 15.85
CA GLN A 56 12.87 6.28 16.52
C GLN A 56 14.09 6.44 15.59
N MET A 57 13.91 6.34 14.27
CA MET A 57 15.00 6.30 13.27
C MET A 57 14.97 7.47 12.27
N GLY A 58 13.86 8.20 12.17
CA GLY A 58 13.67 9.30 11.25
C GLY A 58 12.18 9.59 11.00
N SER A 59 11.78 10.86 11.07
CA SER A 59 10.38 11.26 10.82
C SER A 59 9.89 11.06 9.38
N LYS A 60 10.69 10.42 8.52
CA LYS A 60 10.40 10.24 7.10
C LYS A 60 10.83 8.85 6.63
N PHE A 61 10.06 8.29 5.72
CA PHE A 61 10.39 7.01 5.09
C PHE A 61 9.68 6.88 3.75
N SER A 62 10.17 6.01 2.89
CA SER A 62 9.44 5.58 1.71
C SER A 62 9.55 4.07 1.53
N TYR A 63 8.60 3.49 0.80
CA TYR A 63 8.68 2.10 0.40
C TYR A 63 8.26 1.95 -1.06
N CYS A 64 8.84 0.97 -1.73
CA CYS A 64 8.42 0.54 -3.06
C CYS A 64 8.14 -0.96 -3.03
N ILE A 65 6.96 -1.31 -3.50
CA ILE A 65 6.51 -2.69 -3.57
C ILE A 65 6.25 -2.97 -5.04
N GLY A 66 6.94 -3.93 -5.62
CA GLY A 66 6.79 -4.28 -7.03
C GLY A 66 5.82 -5.43 -7.23
N ASN A 67 6.20 -6.41 -8.03
CA ASN A 67 5.32 -7.50 -8.41
C ASN A 67 5.03 -8.45 -7.23
N ILE A 68 3.86 -8.32 -6.60
CA ILE A 68 3.49 -9.21 -5.47
C ILE A 68 3.05 -10.61 -5.93
N ALA A 69 2.85 -10.82 -7.24
CA ALA A 69 2.53 -12.13 -7.79
C ALA A 69 3.80 -12.96 -8.06
N ASP A 70 4.97 -12.32 -8.10
CA ASP A 70 6.26 -12.98 -8.23
C ASP A 70 6.88 -13.21 -6.84
N PRO A 71 6.95 -14.47 -6.35
CA PRO A 71 7.53 -14.76 -5.04
C PRO A 71 9.04 -14.52 -4.97
N ASP A 72 9.71 -14.39 -6.12
CA ASP A 72 11.15 -14.16 -6.23
C ASP A 72 11.49 -12.68 -6.51
N TYR A 73 10.49 -11.78 -6.48
CA TYR A 73 10.71 -10.33 -6.67
C TYR A 73 11.56 -9.74 -5.55
N SER A 74 12.85 -9.54 -5.81
CA SER A 74 13.85 -9.14 -4.81
C SER A 74 13.96 -7.64 -4.58
N TYR A 75 13.24 -6.82 -5.34
CA TYR A 75 13.39 -5.36 -5.36
C TYR A 75 12.31 -4.63 -4.55
N ASN A 76 11.68 -5.29 -3.58
CA ASN A 76 10.83 -4.59 -2.62
C ASN A 76 11.75 -3.82 -1.66
N GLN A 77 11.58 -2.50 -1.58
CA GLN A 77 12.47 -1.62 -0.84
C GLN A 77 11.76 -0.84 0.26
N LEU A 78 12.46 -0.64 1.37
CA LEU A 78 12.08 0.28 2.44
C LEU A 78 13.26 1.21 2.72
N VAL A 79 13.07 2.50 2.46
CA VAL A 79 14.06 3.54 2.71
C VAL A 79 13.65 4.30 3.96
N LEU A 80 14.49 4.22 5.01
CA LEU A 80 14.34 5.01 6.22
C LEU A 80 15.35 6.15 6.17
N SER A 81 14.90 7.41 6.24
CA SER A 81 15.79 8.55 6.06
C SER A 81 15.39 9.75 6.93
N GLU A 82 16.37 10.61 7.24
CA GLU A 82 16.09 11.95 7.79
C GLU A 82 15.52 12.91 6.70
N GLY A 83 15.54 12.50 5.42
CA GLY A 83 15.11 13.25 4.25
C GLY A 83 14.67 12.35 3.10
N ILE A 84 13.46 12.57 2.56
CA ILE A 84 12.98 11.92 1.33
C ILE A 84 13.30 12.82 0.15
N SER A 85 13.93 12.26 -0.87
CA SER A 85 14.05 12.84 -2.21
C SER A 85 13.20 12.02 -3.19
N VAL A 86 12.58 12.69 -4.16
CA VAL A 86 11.80 12.07 -5.24
C VAL A 86 12.48 12.51 -6.54
N GLY A 87 13.37 11.67 -7.07
CA GLY A 87 14.37 12.09 -8.07
C GLY A 87 15.24 13.26 -7.56
N GLU A 88 15.68 14.16 -8.44
CA GLU A 88 16.52 15.32 -8.07
C GLU A 88 15.74 16.52 -7.48
N THR A 89 14.42 16.47 -7.37
CA THR A 89 13.60 17.66 -7.08
C THR A 89 13.09 17.74 -5.65
N ARG A 90 13.46 18.81 -4.94
CA ARG A 90 12.93 19.17 -3.61
C ARG A 90 11.65 20.02 -3.77
N LEU A 91 10.49 19.44 -3.49
CA LEU A 91 9.20 20.13 -3.62
C LEU A 91 8.99 21.18 -2.51
N VAL A 92 8.83 22.45 -2.92
CA VAL A 92 8.38 23.56 -2.07
C VAL A 92 6.86 23.68 -2.22
N ILE A 93 6.12 23.71 -1.11
CA ILE A 93 4.65 23.69 -1.09
C ILE A 93 4.14 24.76 -0.11
N ASP A 94 3.08 25.46 -0.52
CA ASP A 94 2.44 26.58 0.16
C ASP A 94 1.77 26.14 1.49
N PRO A 95 2.04 26.81 2.62
CA PRO A 95 1.39 26.55 3.91
C PRO A 95 -0.14 26.75 3.97
N SER A 96 -0.73 27.47 3.02
CA SER A 96 -2.17 27.76 3.02
C SER A 96 -3.04 26.57 2.59
N THR A 97 -2.45 25.54 1.99
CA THR A 97 -3.10 24.27 1.63
C THR A 97 -3.54 23.46 2.87
N PHE A 98 -2.98 23.75 4.06
CA PHE A 98 -3.16 22.94 5.28
C PHE A 98 -4.34 23.32 6.17
N GLN A 99 -5.32 24.09 5.67
CA GLN A 99 -6.53 24.35 6.43
C GLN A 99 -7.45 23.13 6.41
N ARG A 100 -7.36 22.30 7.47
CA ARG A 100 -8.31 21.21 7.75
C ARG A 100 -9.74 21.74 7.82
N THR A 101 -10.56 21.43 6.82
CA THR A 101 -11.98 21.80 6.79
C THR A 101 -12.88 20.59 7.06
N GLY A 102 -13.02 20.21 8.35
CA GLY A 102 -14.15 19.40 8.81
C GLY A 102 -14.03 17.87 8.72
N LYS A 103 -15.19 17.18 8.62
CA LYS A 103 -15.37 15.72 8.58
C LYS A 103 -14.93 15.13 7.21
N GLU A 104 -13.69 15.35 6.84
CA GLU A 104 -13.16 14.86 5.56
C GLU A 104 -13.11 13.31 5.55
N ARG A 105 -13.49 12.71 4.42
CA ARG A 105 -13.49 11.26 4.21
C ARG A 105 -12.06 10.75 4.34
N ARG A 106 -11.87 9.69 5.12
CA ARG A 106 -10.54 9.18 5.47
C ARG A 106 -10.24 7.97 4.60
N ALA A 107 -9.21 8.10 3.76
CA ALA A 107 -8.52 6.97 3.17
C ALA A 107 -7.29 6.65 4.03
N ILE A 108 -7.09 5.39 4.40
CA ILE A 108 -5.84 4.88 4.98
C ILE A 108 -5.04 4.22 3.89
N ILE A 109 -3.74 4.47 3.82
CA ILE A 109 -2.84 3.64 3.01
C ILE A 109 -2.32 2.52 3.92
N ASP A 110 -2.61 1.26 3.56
CA ASP A 110 -2.33 0.11 4.42
C ASP A 110 -1.67 -1.01 3.60
N SER A 111 -0.35 -1.15 3.71
CA SER A 111 0.39 -2.25 3.11
C SER A 111 0.14 -3.61 3.79
N GLY A 112 -0.49 -3.62 4.98
CA GLY A 112 -0.87 -4.84 5.70
C GLY A 112 -2.15 -5.51 5.17
N THR A 113 -2.85 -4.86 4.25
CA THR A 113 -4.10 -5.36 3.66
C THR A 113 -3.94 -5.50 2.14
N ALA A 114 -4.23 -6.68 1.59
CA ALA A 114 -4.02 -6.95 0.16
C ALA A 114 -4.94 -6.13 -0.78
N PRO A 115 -6.28 -6.28 -0.74
CA PRO A 115 -7.18 -5.51 -1.60
C PRO A 115 -7.44 -4.11 -1.05
N THR A 116 -7.78 -3.17 -1.93
CA THR A 116 -8.34 -1.88 -1.54
C THR A 116 -9.76 -2.05 -1.04
N TRP A 117 -10.11 -1.36 0.04
CA TRP A 117 -11.46 -1.32 0.60
C TRP A 117 -12.01 0.08 0.43
N LEU A 118 -13.10 0.24 -0.29
CA LEU A 118 -13.71 1.55 -0.48
C LEU A 118 -14.94 1.70 0.38
N ALA A 119 -15.15 2.94 0.82
CA ALA A 119 -16.41 3.38 1.37
C ALA A 119 -17.56 3.04 0.40
N GLU A 120 -18.75 2.84 0.95
CA GLU A 120 -19.84 2.17 0.26
C GLU A 120 -20.28 2.88 -1.04
N ASN A 121 -20.32 4.21 -1.03
CA ASN A 121 -20.74 4.98 -2.19
C ASN A 121 -19.67 4.95 -3.30
N GLU A 122 -18.40 5.06 -2.91
CA GLU A 122 -17.23 4.99 -3.78
C GLU A 122 -17.13 3.61 -4.44
N TYR A 123 -17.26 2.54 -3.66
CA TYR A 123 -17.27 1.17 -4.17
C TYR A 123 -18.39 0.98 -5.20
N ARG A 124 -19.63 1.39 -4.88
CA ARG A 124 -20.78 1.21 -5.77
C ARG A 124 -20.66 1.99 -7.08
N ALA A 125 -20.02 3.17 -7.03
CA ALA A 125 -19.75 3.96 -8.23
C ALA A 125 -18.73 3.24 -9.13
N LEU A 126 -17.64 2.76 -8.54
CA LEU A 126 -16.60 2.01 -9.25
C LEU A 126 -17.14 0.70 -9.82
N GLU A 127 -17.84 -0.10 -9.02
CA GLU A 127 -18.45 -1.37 -9.45
C GLU A 127 -19.37 -1.16 -10.64
N ARG A 128 -20.22 -0.12 -10.60
CA ARG A 128 -21.14 0.18 -11.71
C ARG A 128 -20.38 0.43 -13.01
N GLU A 129 -19.31 1.22 -12.95
CA GLU A 129 -18.53 1.54 -14.15
C GLU A 129 -17.76 0.33 -14.68
N VAL A 130 -17.15 -0.46 -13.80
CA VAL A 130 -16.50 -1.72 -14.19
C VAL A 130 -17.51 -2.66 -14.85
N ARG A 131 -18.73 -2.79 -14.31
CA ARG A 131 -19.80 -3.58 -14.90
C ARG A 131 -20.24 -3.05 -16.26
N ASN A 132 -20.38 -1.74 -16.42
CA ASN A 132 -20.73 -1.11 -17.70
C ASN A 132 -19.72 -1.47 -18.80
N LEU A 133 -18.43 -1.51 -18.44
CA LEU A 133 -17.34 -1.83 -19.36
C LEU A 133 -17.27 -3.33 -19.67
N LEU A 134 -17.52 -4.20 -18.70
CA LEU A 134 -17.21 -5.64 -18.82
C LEU A 134 -18.42 -6.54 -19.05
N ASP A 135 -19.61 -6.24 -18.51
CA ASP A 135 -20.76 -7.15 -18.53
C ASP A 135 -21.29 -7.44 -19.95
N ARG A 136 -20.95 -6.60 -20.92
CA ARG A 136 -21.30 -6.81 -22.34
C ARG A 136 -20.41 -7.85 -23.02
N PHE A 137 -19.19 -8.04 -22.55
CA PHE A 137 -18.17 -8.86 -23.23
C PHE A 137 -17.77 -10.10 -22.43
N LEU A 138 -17.88 -10.04 -21.10
CA LEU A 138 -17.44 -11.08 -20.19
C LEU A 138 -18.60 -11.62 -19.35
N THR A 139 -18.47 -12.87 -18.90
CA THR A 139 -19.48 -13.48 -18.05
C THR A 139 -19.13 -13.30 -16.57
N PRO A 140 -19.98 -12.64 -15.76
CA PRO A 140 -19.77 -12.51 -14.33
C PRO A 140 -19.67 -13.88 -13.64
N PHE A 141 -18.84 -13.96 -12.61
CA PHE A 141 -18.65 -15.14 -11.77
C PHE A 141 -18.86 -14.77 -10.31
N MET A 142 -19.74 -15.50 -9.62
CA MET A 142 -20.03 -15.28 -8.21
C MET A 142 -18.94 -15.92 -7.35
N ARG A 143 -18.14 -15.11 -6.65
CA ARG A 143 -17.14 -15.57 -5.68
C ARG A 143 -17.17 -14.68 -4.43
N GLU A 144 -17.76 -15.21 -3.36
CA GLU A 144 -17.91 -14.48 -2.09
C GLU A 144 -18.53 -13.09 -2.30
N SER A 145 -17.81 -12.02 -1.95
CA SER A 145 -18.21 -10.61 -2.13
C SER A 145 -17.30 -9.87 -3.12
N PHE A 146 -16.56 -10.59 -3.95
CA PHE A 146 -15.76 -10.00 -5.02
C PHE A 146 -16.56 -9.87 -6.31
N LEU A 147 -16.31 -8.79 -7.05
CA LEU A 147 -16.70 -8.66 -8.44
C LEU A 147 -15.72 -9.48 -9.31
N CYS A 148 -16.17 -10.59 -9.91
CA CYS A 148 -15.32 -11.46 -10.71
C CYS A 148 -15.93 -11.78 -12.07
N TYR A 149 -15.08 -12.17 -13.01
CA TYR A 149 -15.44 -12.55 -14.37
C TYR A 149 -14.70 -13.83 -14.78
N ARG A 150 -15.30 -14.60 -15.69
CA ARG A 150 -14.60 -15.69 -16.38
C ARG A 150 -13.68 -15.08 -17.43
N GLY A 151 -12.39 -15.44 -17.39
CA GLY A 151 -11.36 -14.93 -18.29
C GLY A 151 -9.98 -14.85 -17.65
N LYS A 152 -9.07 -14.15 -18.33
CA LYS A 152 -7.69 -13.89 -17.94
C LYS A 152 -7.37 -12.41 -18.03
N VAL A 153 -6.75 -11.85 -16.99
CA VAL A 153 -6.40 -10.42 -16.92
C VAL A 153 -5.58 -10.00 -18.15
N GLY A 154 -4.47 -10.68 -18.42
CA GLY A 154 -3.56 -10.33 -19.53
C GLY A 154 -4.08 -10.60 -20.95
N GLN A 155 -5.32 -11.10 -21.11
CA GLN A 155 -5.93 -11.36 -22.43
C GLN A 155 -7.23 -10.58 -22.59
N ASP A 156 -8.13 -10.70 -21.61
CA ASP A 156 -9.49 -10.17 -21.70
C ASP A 156 -9.60 -8.71 -21.21
N LEU A 157 -8.60 -8.19 -20.49
CA LEU A 157 -8.56 -6.80 -20.02
C LEU A 157 -7.53 -5.93 -20.76
N VAL A 158 -7.04 -6.39 -21.91
CA VAL A 158 -6.18 -5.57 -22.78
C VAL A 158 -6.96 -4.34 -23.25
N GLY A 159 -6.44 -3.15 -22.94
CA GLY A 159 -7.11 -1.88 -23.25
C GLY A 159 -8.17 -1.44 -22.22
N PHE A 160 -8.33 -2.16 -21.11
CA PHE A 160 -9.12 -1.66 -19.98
C PHE A 160 -8.50 -0.34 -19.45
N PRO A 161 -9.31 0.70 -19.17
CA PRO A 161 -8.77 1.98 -18.73
C PRO A 161 -8.16 1.91 -17.33
N ALA A 162 -7.08 2.65 -17.10
CA ALA A 162 -6.52 2.81 -15.77
C ALA A 162 -7.53 3.50 -14.84
N VAL A 163 -7.56 3.10 -13.57
CA VAL A 163 -8.42 3.69 -12.54
C VAL A 163 -7.58 4.62 -11.69
N THR A 164 -7.98 5.89 -11.54
CA THR A 164 -7.22 6.85 -10.73
C THR A 164 -7.95 7.19 -9.45
N PHE A 165 -7.28 7.02 -8.30
CA PHE A 165 -7.75 7.56 -7.03
C PHE A 165 -7.18 8.95 -6.85
N HIS A 166 -8.07 9.94 -6.85
CA HIS A 166 -7.74 11.34 -6.64
C HIS A 166 -7.77 11.68 -5.15
N PHE A 167 -6.69 12.27 -4.64
CA PHE A 167 -6.57 12.77 -3.27
C PHE A 167 -6.65 14.29 -3.24
N ALA A 168 -6.81 14.84 -2.03
CA ALA A 168 -6.73 16.27 -1.82
C ALA A 168 -5.37 16.82 -2.30
N GLU A 169 -5.34 18.11 -2.65
CA GLU A 169 -4.13 18.80 -3.13
C GLU A 169 -3.58 18.28 -4.48
N GLY A 170 -4.38 17.47 -5.21
CA GLY A 170 -4.06 17.05 -6.58
C GLY A 170 -3.13 15.84 -6.68
N ALA A 171 -2.91 15.12 -5.59
CA ALA A 171 -2.18 13.86 -5.64
C ALA A 171 -3.04 12.75 -6.26
N ASP A 172 -2.47 12.03 -7.22
CA ASP A 172 -3.14 10.96 -7.95
C ASP A 172 -2.43 9.62 -7.73
N LEU A 173 -3.21 8.58 -7.47
CA LEU A 173 -2.75 7.20 -7.52
C LEU A 173 -3.41 6.49 -8.71
N VAL A 174 -2.64 6.31 -9.78
CA VAL A 174 -3.09 5.62 -10.98
C VAL A 174 -2.88 4.12 -10.81
N VAL A 175 -3.98 3.38 -10.78
CA VAL A 175 -4.04 1.93 -10.62
C VAL A 175 -4.21 1.30 -12.00
N ASP A 176 -3.19 0.59 -12.46
CA ASP A 176 -3.23 -0.17 -13.70
C ASP A 176 -4.10 -1.43 -13.58
N THR A 177 -4.34 -2.09 -14.71
CA THR A 177 -5.19 -3.27 -14.79
C THR A 177 -4.71 -4.43 -13.91
N GLU A 178 -3.40 -4.61 -13.76
CA GLU A 178 -2.80 -5.71 -12.97
C GLU A 178 -2.85 -5.44 -11.46
N SER A 179 -2.94 -4.16 -11.08
CA SER A 179 -3.14 -3.68 -9.72
C SER A 179 -4.62 -3.57 -9.34
N MET A 180 -5.48 -3.37 -10.35
CA MET A 180 -6.94 -3.24 -10.22
C MET A 180 -7.65 -4.60 -10.23
N PHE A 181 -7.06 -5.62 -10.85
CA PHE A 181 -7.60 -6.98 -10.95
C PHE A 181 -6.53 -8.03 -10.68
N TYR A 182 -6.93 -9.14 -10.05
CA TYR A 182 -6.04 -10.28 -9.81
C TYR A 182 -6.59 -11.56 -10.42
N GLN A 183 -5.69 -12.44 -10.87
CA GLN A 183 -6.03 -13.74 -11.42
C GLN A 183 -6.30 -14.74 -10.27
N ALA A 184 -7.57 -15.04 -9.99
CA ALA A 184 -7.97 -15.91 -8.87
C ALA A 184 -7.82 -17.41 -9.20
N THR A 185 -8.06 -17.79 -10.45
CA THR A 185 -7.82 -19.14 -11.01
C THR A 185 -7.38 -18.99 -12.47
N PRO A 186 -6.92 -20.03 -13.17
CA PRO A 186 -6.52 -19.92 -14.58
C PRO A 186 -7.58 -19.34 -15.53
N ASN A 187 -8.87 -19.37 -15.16
CA ASN A 187 -9.99 -18.92 -15.99
C ASN A 187 -10.93 -17.94 -15.27
N ILE A 188 -10.54 -17.40 -14.10
CA ILE A 188 -11.34 -16.44 -13.34
C ILE A 188 -10.42 -15.35 -12.80
N PHE A 189 -10.77 -14.10 -13.06
CA PHE A 189 -10.15 -12.94 -12.42
C PHE A 189 -11.19 -12.15 -11.62
N CYS A 190 -10.72 -11.38 -10.64
CA CYS A 190 -11.55 -10.61 -9.74
C CYS A 190 -10.99 -9.20 -9.57
N MET A 191 -11.88 -8.24 -9.34
CA MET A 191 -11.52 -6.89 -8.93
C MET A 191 -10.80 -6.93 -7.58
N ALA A 192 -9.66 -6.26 -7.47
CA ALA A 192 -8.85 -6.11 -6.26
C ALA A 192 -9.39 -5.03 -5.30
N VAL A 193 -10.68 -4.71 -5.42
CA VAL A 193 -11.36 -3.68 -4.63
C VAL A 193 -12.62 -4.26 -4.01
N ARG A 194 -12.88 -3.94 -2.74
CA ARG A 194 -14.02 -4.44 -1.97
C ARG A 194 -14.75 -3.33 -1.26
N GLN A 195 -15.99 -3.61 -0.88
CA GLN A 195 -16.80 -2.71 -0.06
C GLN A 195 -16.40 -2.83 1.43
N ALA A 196 -16.03 -1.71 2.06
CA ALA A 196 -15.58 -1.69 3.46
C ALA A 196 -16.68 -2.06 4.47
N SER A 197 -17.95 -1.75 4.17
CA SER A 197 -19.09 -2.01 5.07
C SER A 197 -19.39 -3.50 5.33
N VAL A 198 -18.70 -4.42 4.62
CA VAL A 198 -18.72 -5.86 4.93
C VAL A 198 -18.25 -6.15 6.35
N TYR A 199 -17.41 -5.29 6.95
CA TYR A 199 -16.96 -5.39 8.34
C TYR A 199 -17.87 -4.71 9.37
N GLY A 200 -18.96 -4.08 8.93
CA GLY A 200 -19.91 -3.40 9.80
C GLY A 200 -20.26 -1.99 9.31
N LYS A 201 -21.39 -1.47 9.81
CA LYS A 201 -21.93 -0.17 9.40
C LYS A 201 -21.00 1.01 9.73
N ASP A 202 -20.11 0.85 10.70
CA ASP A 202 -19.16 1.88 11.12
C ASP A 202 -18.06 2.13 10.07
N PHE A 203 -17.86 1.19 9.14
CA PHE A 203 -16.87 1.28 8.05
C PHE A 203 -17.46 1.80 6.75
N LYS A 204 -18.74 2.20 6.72
CA LYS A 204 -19.42 2.61 5.47
C LYS A 204 -18.80 3.85 4.80
N ASP A 205 -18.18 4.74 5.57
CA ASP A 205 -17.56 6.00 5.12
C ASP A 205 -16.03 5.94 5.18
N PHE A 206 -15.48 4.73 5.32
CA PHE A 206 -14.05 4.49 5.52
C PHE A 206 -13.45 3.80 4.31
N SER A 207 -12.30 4.29 3.84
CA SER A 207 -11.55 3.68 2.73
C SER A 207 -10.14 3.29 3.16
N VAL A 208 -9.62 2.23 2.56
CA VAL A 208 -8.26 1.72 2.71
C VAL A 208 -7.71 1.45 1.32
N ILE A 209 -6.59 2.08 0.96
CA ILE A 209 -5.80 1.71 -0.21
C ILE A 209 -4.91 0.55 0.18
N GLY A 210 -5.19 -0.63 -0.37
CA GLY A 210 -4.45 -1.85 -0.08
C GLY A 210 -3.18 -1.98 -0.89
N LEU A 211 -2.41 -3.02 -0.58
CA LEU A 211 -1.12 -3.35 -1.18
C LEU A 211 -1.17 -3.43 -2.71
N MET A 212 -2.20 -4.07 -3.27
CA MET A 212 -2.31 -4.27 -4.72
C MET A 212 -2.32 -2.95 -5.50
N ALA A 213 -2.97 -1.90 -4.96
CA ALA A 213 -3.02 -0.58 -5.58
C ALA A 213 -1.74 0.25 -5.37
N GLN A 214 -0.85 -0.18 -4.49
CA GLN A 214 0.42 0.49 -4.18
C GLN A 214 1.59 -0.07 -4.99
N GLN A 215 1.37 -1.11 -5.82
CA GLN A 215 2.43 -1.73 -6.61
C GLN A 215 3.05 -0.75 -7.62
N TYR A 216 4.38 -0.83 -7.77
CA TYR A 216 5.18 0.02 -8.65
C TYR A 216 5.05 1.51 -8.33
N TYR A 217 4.86 1.83 -7.05
CA TYR A 217 4.96 3.17 -6.52
C TYR A 217 5.99 3.23 -5.41
N ASN A 218 6.87 4.22 -5.47
CA ASN A 218 7.58 4.71 -4.30
C ASN A 218 6.60 5.58 -3.49
N VAL A 219 6.11 5.04 -2.39
CA VAL A 219 5.16 5.69 -1.48
C VAL A 219 5.93 6.30 -0.33
N ALA A 220 5.94 7.62 -0.25
CA ALA A 220 6.80 8.36 0.67
C ALA A 220 5.98 9.15 1.71
N TYR A 221 6.44 9.15 2.96
CA TYR A 221 5.80 9.79 4.10
C TYR A 221 6.74 10.79 4.77
N ASP A 222 6.32 12.05 4.85
CA ASP A 222 6.96 13.06 5.71
C ASP A 222 6.06 13.29 6.93
N LEU A 223 6.37 12.65 8.06
CA LEU A 223 5.53 12.69 9.26
C LEU A 223 5.55 14.06 9.94
N ASN A 224 6.65 14.81 9.81
CA ASN A 224 6.74 16.17 10.34
C ASN A 224 5.85 17.14 9.57
N LYS A 225 5.79 17.00 8.25
CA LYS A 225 4.95 17.83 7.38
C LYS A 225 3.56 17.26 7.16
N HIS A 226 3.27 16.07 7.68
CA HIS A 226 2.04 15.32 7.44
C HIS A 226 1.74 15.13 5.95
N LYS A 227 2.76 14.75 5.17
CA LYS A 227 2.64 14.58 3.71
C LYS A 227 2.82 13.14 3.28
N LEU A 228 2.10 12.81 2.21
CA LEU A 228 2.15 11.55 1.48
C LEU A 228 2.47 11.86 0.02
N PHE A 229 3.38 11.09 -0.57
CA PHE A 229 3.79 11.23 -1.97
C PHE A 229 3.65 9.88 -2.68
N PHE A 230 3.18 9.93 -3.93
CA PHE A 230 3.13 8.80 -4.83
C PHE A 230 4.00 9.11 -6.04
N GLN A 231 5.00 8.27 -6.29
CA GLN A 231 5.78 8.31 -7.51
C GLN A 231 5.73 6.95 -8.18
N ARG A 232 5.16 6.87 -9.38
CA ARG A 232 5.20 5.65 -10.19
C ARG A 232 6.65 5.38 -10.58
N ILE A 233 7.16 4.20 -10.26
CA ILE A 233 8.54 3.80 -10.56
C ILE A 233 8.63 2.27 -10.60
N ASP A 234 9.53 1.75 -11.44
CA ASP A 234 9.98 0.37 -11.29
C ASP A 234 10.88 0.28 -10.06
N CYS A 235 10.55 -0.57 -9.09
CA CYS A 235 11.30 -0.61 -7.84
C CYS A 235 12.76 -1.06 -8.04
N GLU A 236 13.09 -1.70 -9.17
CA GLU A 236 14.46 -2.00 -9.58
C GLU A 236 15.32 -0.74 -9.75
N LEU A 237 14.72 0.41 -10.09
CA LEU A 237 15.42 1.65 -10.41
C LEU A 237 15.65 2.56 -9.20
N LEU A 238 15.34 2.11 -7.98
CA LEU A 238 15.57 2.90 -6.77
C LEU A 238 17.01 2.78 -6.24
N ASP A 239 17.78 1.80 -6.72
CA ASP A 239 19.20 1.60 -6.39
C ASP A 239 20.16 2.36 -7.33
N GLU A 240 19.65 3.08 -8.34
CA GLU A 240 20.42 3.86 -9.32
C GLU A 240 20.41 5.38 -9.03
#